data_AF-A0A969QUC5-F1
#
_entry.id   AF-A0A969QUC5-F1
#
_cell.length_a   1.000
_cell.length_b   1.000
_cell.length_c   1.000
_cell.angle_alpha   90.00
_cell.angle_beta   90.00
_cell.angle_gamma   90.00
#
_symmetry.space_group_name_H-M   'P 1'
#
loop_
_entity.id
_entity.type
_entity.pdbx_description
1 polymer ?
#
loop_
_entity_poly.entity_id
_entity_poly.type
_entity_poly.pdbx_seq_one_letter_code
_entity_poly.pdbx_strand_id
1 'polypeptide(L)'
;MQIKQSKDKRFRSSVLVRAGDQTILVDSGPDLRMQALREGLREIDAVIYTHAHLDHIAGFDELRAFCWRKAEPLPLHGTKSCLRDFKENCMKWAFFPQTQNIGYVRPDARVIEWAISLW
;
A
#
# COMPACT_ATOMS: atom_id res chain seq x y z
N MET A 1 34.50 12.09 10.43
CA MET A 1 33.42 13.10 10.54
C MET A 1 32.08 12.37 10.44
N GLN A 2 31.37 12.20 11.55
CA GLN A 2 30.07 11.51 11.58
C GLN A 2 29.02 12.50 11.07
N ILE A 3 28.54 12.30 9.83
CA ILE A 3 27.42 13.09 9.31
C ILE A 3 26.19 12.65 10.11
N LYS A 4 25.73 13.50 11.03
CA LYS A 4 24.47 13.32 11.74
C LYS A 4 23.37 13.22 10.68
N GLN A 5 22.65 12.10 10.64
CA GLN A 5 21.53 11.91 9.71
C GLN A 5 20.57 13.11 9.84
N SER A 6 20.44 13.91 8.78
CA SER A 6 19.53 15.06 8.77
C SER A 6 18.09 14.56 8.72
N LYS A 7 17.25 15.06 9.63
CA LYS A 7 15.80 14.79 9.66
C LYS A 7 15.05 15.45 8.49
N ASP A 8 15.73 16.22 7.65
CA ASP A 8 15.15 16.92 6.50
C ASP A 8 15.13 16.06 5.23
N LYS A 9 15.79 14.91 5.23
CA LYS A 9 15.65 13.91 4.17
C LYS A 9 14.40 13.07 4.43
N ARG A 10 13.32 13.38 3.70
CA ARG A 10 12.00 12.78 3.89
C ARG A 10 11.58 12.00 2.65
N PHE A 11 11.01 10.82 2.88
CA PHE A 11 10.25 10.09 1.87
C PHE A 11 8.81 10.60 1.83
N ARG A 12 8.07 10.22 0.79
CA ARG A 12 6.61 10.43 0.72
C ARG A 12 5.92 9.73 1.88
N SER A 13 4.77 10.27 2.27
CA SER A 13 4.03 9.81 3.46
C SER A 13 3.56 8.37 3.28
N SER A 14 3.86 7.54 4.27
CA SER A 14 3.37 6.16 4.41
C SER A 14 3.57 5.74 5.87
N VAL A 15 2.71 4.87 6.37
CA VAL A 15 2.78 4.37 7.75
C VAL A 15 2.71 2.86 7.74
N LEU A 16 3.57 2.22 8.53
CA LEU A 16 3.46 0.80 8.83
C LEU A 16 2.82 0.62 10.20
N VAL A 17 1.69 -0.07 10.27
CA VAL A 17 0.99 -0.40 11.51
C VAL A 17 1.13 -1.90 11.77
N ARG A 18 1.57 -2.25 12.98
CA ARG A 18 1.58 -3.64 13.46
C ARG A 18 0.61 -3.75 14.63
N ALA A 19 -0.39 -4.61 14.51
CA ALA A 19 -1.42 -4.80 15.52
C ALA A 19 -1.63 -6.31 15.71
N GLY A 20 -1.05 -6.85 16.79
CA GLY A 20 -1.00 -8.29 16.99
C GLY A 20 -0.20 -8.98 15.89
N ASP A 21 -0.82 -9.92 15.19
CA ASP A 21 -0.25 -10.66 14.06
C ASP A 21 -0.45 -9.96 12.71
N GLN A 22 -1.20 -8.85 12.67
CA GLN A 22 -1.48 -8.13 11.44
C GLN A 22 -0.43 -7.05 11.15
N THR A 23 0.07 -7.04 9.92
CA THR A 23 0.91 -5.98 9.37
C THR A 23 0.16 -5.21 8.28
N ILE A 24 -0.20 -3.96 8.57
CA ILE A 24 -1.00 -3.11 7.69
C ILE A 24 -0.14 -1.96 7.18
N LEU A 25 -0.10 -1.78 5.86
CA LEU A 25 0.55 -0.63 5.22
C LEU A 25 -0.51 0.46 4.95
N VAL A 26 -0.21 1.70 5.31
CA VAL A 26 -1.01 2.87 4.92
C VAL A 26 -0.27 3.59 3.80
N ASP A 27 -0.90 3.62 2.63
CA ASP A 27 -0.38 4.13 1.35
C ASP A 27 0.90 3.43 0.85
N SER A 28 0.96 3.22 -0.47
CA SER A 28 2.08 2.61 -1.18
C SER A 28 2.68 3.63 -2.15
N GLY A 29 3.25 4.69 -1.60
CA GLY A 29 3.90 5.75 -2.37
C GLY A 29 5.16 5.27 -3.12
N PRO A 30 5.76 6.11 -3.99
CA PRO A 30 6.85 5.65 -4.85
C PRO A 30 8.17 5.37 -4.10
N ASP A 31 8.24 5.60 -2.78
CA ASP A 31 9.38 5.25 -1.93
C ASP A 31 9.23 3.89 -1.24
N LEU A 32 8.13 3.16 -1.48
CA LEU A 32 7.78 1.93 -0.75
C LEU A 32 8.94 0.94 -0.70
N ARG A 33 9.63 0.70 -1.81
CA ARG A 33 10.80 -0.19 -1.85
C ARG A 33 11.87 0.20 -0.83
N MET A 34 12.25 1.48 -0.84
CA MET A 34 13.29 2.00 0.05
C MET A 34 12.83 2.02 1.50
N GLN A 35 11.57 2.37 1.75
CA GLN A 35 10.96 2.33 3.08
C GLN A 35 10.93 0.89 3.62
N ALA A 36 10.49 -0.07 2.82
CA ALA A 36 10.43 -1.48 3.19
C ALA A 36 11.81 -2.06 3.50
N LEU A 37 12.82 -1.75 2.68
CA LEU A 37 14.21 -2.16 2.93
C LEU A 37 14.77 -1.54 4.22
N ARG A 38 14.51 -0.26 4.45
CA ARG A 38 14.97 0.46 5.65
C ARG A 38 14.36 -0.12 6.93
N GLU A 39 13.06 -0.44 6.91
CA GLU A 39 12.31 -0.94 8.07
C GLU A 39 12.30 -2.47 8.18
N GLY A 40 12.96 -3.18 7.26
CA GLY A 40 12.95 -4.64 7.21
C GLY A 40 11.55 -5.24 7.03
N LEU A 41 10.65 -4.55 6.32
CA LEU A 41 9.30 -5.02 6.03
C LEU A 41 9.36 -6.22 5.07
N ARG A 42 8.83 -7.38 5.50
CA ARG A 42 8.88 -8.63 4.73
C ARG A 42 7.52 -9.14 4.29
N GLU A 43 6.45 -8.69 4.93
CA GLU A 43 5.08 -9.13 4.69
C GLU A 43 4.11 -8.00 5.03
N ILE A 44 2.97 -8.01 4.35
CA ILE A 44 1.82 -7.14 4.63
C ILE A 44 0.56 -7.98 4.47
N ASP A 45 -0.43 -7.74 5.32
CA ASP A 45 -1.71 -8.45 5.31
C ASP A 45 -2.80 -7.65 4.64
N ALA A 46 -2.70 -6.31 4.68
CA ALA A 46 -3.59 -5.41 3.97
C ALA A 46 -2.90 -4.07 3.68
N VAL A 47 -3.47 -3.33 2.74
CA VAL A 47 -3.13 -1.92 2.51
C VAL A 47 -4.37 -1.06 2.75
N ILE A 48 -4.19 0.08 3.40
CA ILE A 48 -5.20 1.13 3.51
C ILE A 48 -4.73 2.31 2.65
N TYR A 49 -5.56 2.75 1.70
CA TYR A 49 -5.32 3.97 0.95
C TYR A 49 -6.10 5.14 1.55
N THR A 50 -5.40 6.25 1.75
CA THR A 50 -6.02 7.51 2.21
C THR A 50 -6.75 8.20 1.06
N HIS A 51 -6.09 8.33 -0.09
CA HIS A 51 -6.63 8.89 -1.34
C HIS A 51 -5.74 8.52 -2.54
N ALA A 52 -6.22 8.76 -3.76
CA ALA A 52 -5.59 8.28 -5.00
C ALA A 52 -4.63 9.28 -5.67
N HIS A 53 -3.83 10.03 -4.89
CA HIS A 53 -2.75 10.85 -5.46
C HIS A 53 -1.46 10.04 -5.63
N LEU A 54 -0.63 10.41 -6.61
CA LEU A 54 0.54 9.62 -7.02
C LEU A 54 1.58 9.44 -5.91
N ASP A 55 1.74 10.43 -5.03
CA ASP A 55 2.62 10.33 -3.86
C ASP A 55 2.19 9.24 -2.86
N HIS A 56 0.93 8.79 -2.92
CA HIS A 56 0.36 7.74 -2.07
C HIS A 56 0.21 6.38 -2.77
N ILE A 57 0.20 6.34 -4.11
CA ILE A 57 -0.15 5.11 -4.86
C ILE A 57 0.90 4.67 -5.88
N ALA A 58 1.85 5.51 -6.27
CA ALA A 58 2.74 5.20 -7.40
C ALA A 58 3.73 4.05 -7.14
N GLY A 59 3.87 3.59 -5.90
CA GLY A 59 4.63 2.38 -5.54
C GLY A 59 3.78 1.10 -5.56
N PHE A 60 2.56 1.12 -6.11
CA PHE A 60 1.65 -0.03 -6.11
C PHE A 60 2.28 -1.33 -6.64
N ASP A 61 3.04 -1.27 -7.74
CA ASP A 61 3.66 -2.50 -8.30
C ASP A 61 4.72 -3.10 -7.37
N GLU A 62 5.35 -2.32 -6.49
CA GLU A 62 6.28 -2.84 -5.48
C GLU A 62 5.58 -3.78 -4.46
N LEU A 63 4.25 -3.68 -4.32
CA LEU A 63 3.48 -4.59 -3.46
C LEU A 63 3.57 -6.05 -3.91
N ARG A 64 3.93 -6.29 -5.18
CA ARG A 64 4.21 -7.62 -5.73
C ARG A 64 5.22 -8.40 -4.90
N ALA A 65 6.21 -7.72 -4.34
CA ALA A 65 7.23 -8.31 -3.50
C ALA A 65 6.66 -8.95 -2.22
N PHE A 66 5.46 -8.57 -1.80
CA PHE A 66 4.75 -9.17 -0.66
C PHE A 66 3.70 -10.20 -1.08
N CYS A 67 3.29 -10.19 -2.35
CA CYS A 67 2.24 -11.06 -2.88
C CYS A 67 2.77 -12.36 -3.49
N TRP A 68 4.08 -12.45 -3.82
CA TRP A 68 4.66 -13.58 -4.56
C TRP A 68 4.45 -14.97 -3.93
N ARG A 69 4.27 -15.06 -2.60
CA ARG A 69 3.94 -16.30 -1.86
C ARG A 69 2.48 -16.40 -1.42
N LYS A 70 1.66 -15.37 -1.65
CA LYS A 70 0.27 -15.33 -1.18
C LYS A 70 -0.67 -15.83 -2.28
N ALA A 71 -1.41 -16.91 -1.98
CA ALA A 71 -2.45 -17.45 -2.85
C ALA A 71 -3.74 -16.61 -2.79
N GLU A 72 -3.95 -15.87 -1.71
CA GLU A 72 -5.07 -14.95 -1.56
C GLU A 72 -4.80 -13.58 -2.21
N PRO A 73 -5.83 -12.93 -2.79
CA PRO A 73 -5.78 -11.52 -3.19
C PRO A 73 -5.35 -10.60 -2.03
N LEU A 74 -4.67 -9.49 -2.32
CA LEU A 74 -4.28 -8.51 -1.31
C LEU A 74 -5.46 -7.59 -0.98
N PRO A 75 -5.96 -7.57 0.28
CA PRO A 75 -6.99 -6.63 0.69
C PRO A 75 -6.52 -5.18 0.58
N LEU A 76 -7.28 -4.36 -0.17
CA LEU A 76 -7.11 -2.92 -0.31
C LEU A 76 -8.31 -2.21 0.29
N HIS A 77 -8.10 -1.49 1.38
CA HIS A 77 -9.12 -0.71 2.05
C HIS A 77 -9.03 0.76 1.66
N GLY A 78 -10.17 1.44 1.60
CA GLY A 78 -10.23 2.87 1.33
C GLY A 78 -11.68 3.35 1.25
N THR A 79 -11.86 4.67 1.21
CA THR A 79 -13.18 5.24 0.97
C THR A 79 -13.69 4.88 -0.42
N LYS A 80 -15.00 4.93 -0.62
CA LYS A 80 -15.62 4.63 -1.92
C LYS A 80 -15.04 5.49 -3.06
N SER A 81 -14.84 6.79 -2.83
CA SER A 81 -14.24 7.69 -3.82
C SER A 81 -12.79 7.33 -4.11
N CYS A 82 -11.98 7.09 -3.08
CA CYS A 82 -10.59 6.68 -3.23
C CYS A 82 -10.46 5.40 -4.07
N LEU A 83 -11.19 4.34 -3.71
CA LEU A 83 -11.09 3.06 -4.41
C LEU A 83 -11.65 3.12 -5.84
N ARG A 84 -12.69 3.92 -6.08
CA ARG A 84 -13.19 4.17 -7.44
C ARG A 84 -12.11 4.84 -8.28
N ASP A 85 -11.52 5.94 -7.79
CA ASP A 85 -10.53 6.68 -8.57
C ASP A 85 -9.26 5.84 -8.78
N PHE A 86 -8.84 5.10 -7.76
CA PHE A 86 -7.75 4.12 -7.84
C PHE A 86 -8.00 3.09 -8.93
N LYS A 87 -9.20 2.49 -8.98
CA LYS A 87 -9.56 1.45 -9.95
C LYS A 87 -9.80 1.99 -11.36
N GLU A 88 -10.45 3.14 -11.50
CA GLU A 88 -10.93 3.61 -12.79
C GLU A 88 -9.91 4.51 -13.50
N ASN A 89 -9.12 5.29 -12.73
CA ASN A 89 -8.24 6.33 -13.27
C ASN A 89 -6.75 6.05 -13.09
N CYS A 90 -6.35 5.27 -12.08
CA CYS A 90 -4.92 5.07 -11.76
C CYS A 90 -4.42 3.67 -12.12
N MET A 91 -4.91 2.66 -11.41
CA MET A 91 -4.43 1.27 -11.46
C MET A 91 -5.41 0.34 -12.18
N LYS A 92 -6.07 0.86 -13.22
CA LYS A 92 -7.11 0.12 -13.96
C LYS A 92 -6.66 -1.27 -14.43
N TRP A 93 -5.41 -1.36 -14.87
CA TRP A 93 -4.79 -2.60 -15.32
C TRP A 93 -4.74 -3.69 -14.24
N ALA A 94 -4.64 -3.32 -12.96
CA ALA A 94 -4.51 -4.27 -11.86
C ALA A 94 -5.81 -5.04 -11.57
N PHE A 95 -6.94 -4.54 -12.07
CA PHE A 95 -8.27 -5.14 -11.89
C PHE A 95 -8.75 -5.91 -13.11
N PHE A 96 -7.94 -6.02 -14.16
CA PHE A 96 -8.29 -6.81 -15.33
C PHE A 96 -8.26 -8.32 -15.01
N PRO A 97 -9.16 -9.14 -15.57
CA PRO A 97 -9.14 -10.59 -15.37
C PRO A 97 -7.78 -11.24 -15.73
N GLN A 98 -7.10 -10.70 -16.74
CA GLN A 98 -5.81 -11.20 -17.24
C GLN A 98 -4.64 -10.98 -16.27
N THR A 99 -4.78 -10.06 -15.30
CA THR A 99 -3.74 -9.73 -14.33
C THR A 99 -3.91 -10.46 -12.99
N GLN A 100 -4.87 -11.39 -12.91
CA GLN A 100 -5.17 -12.18 -11.71
C GLN A 100 -4.27 -13.41 -11.53
N ASN A 101 -2.98 -13.26 -11.82
CA ASN A 101 -1.99 -14.35 -11.69
C ASN A 101 -1.41 -14.41 -10.27
N ILE A 102 -1.10 -15.63 -9.80
CA ILE A 102 -0.42 -15.81 -8.51
C ILE A 102 0.92 -15.07 -8.55
N GLY A 103 1.21 -14.38 -7.44
CA GLY A 103 2.38 -13.54 -7.28
C GLY A 103 2.33 -12.15 -7.93
N TYR A 104 1.19 -11.76 -8.48
CA TYR A 104 0.83 -10.36 -8.75
C TYR A 104 -0.01 -9.80 -7.60
N VAL A 105 -0.17 -8.46 -7.54
CA VAL A 105 -0.82 -7.75 -6.42
C VAL A 105 -2.29 -8.12 -6.23
N ARG A 106 -2.98 -8.65 -7.26
CA ARG A 106 -4.37 -9.16 -7.22
C ARG A 106 -5.25 -8.43 -6.19
N PRO A 107 -5.56 -7.14 -6.45
CA PRO A 107 -6.18 -6.28 -5.45
C PRO A 107 -7.64 -6.70 -5.16
N ASP A 108 -7.96 -6.89 -3.90
CA ASP A 108 -9.33 -7.07 -3.40
C ASP A 108 -9.81 -5.77 -2.72
N ALA A 109 -10.56 -4.95 -3.47
CA ALA A 109 -10.98 -3.62 -3.04
C ALA A 109 -12.16 -3.70 -2.05
N ARG A 110 -11.95 -3.23 -0.82
CA ARG A 110 -12.90 -3.27 0.30
C ARG A 110 -13.21 -1.86 0.79
N VAL A 111 -14.41 -1.38 0.49
CA VAL A 111 -14.85 -0.04 0.92
C VAL A 111 -14.98 -0.02 2.44
N ILE A 112 -14.41 1.02 3.06
CA ILE A 112 -14.66 1.35 4.47
C ILE A 112 -15.57 2.59 4.56
N GLU A 113 -16.65 2.48 5.32
CA GLU A 113 -17.63 3.56 5.52
C GLU A 113 -17.44 4.32 6.83
N TRP A 114 -16.56 3.83 7.71
CA TRP A 114 -16.37 4.40 9.04
C TRP A 114 -15.49 5.65 9.01
N ALA A 115 -15.92 6.69 9.71
CA ALA A 115 -15.05 7.79 10.10
C ALA A 115 -14.01 7.27 11.09
N ILE A 116 -12.74 7.64 10.90
CA ILE A 116 -11.75 7.51 11.98
C ILE A 116 -12.23 8.42 13.10
N SER A 117 -12.84 7.84 14.13
CA SER A 117 -13.20 8.55 15.35
C SER A 117 -11.89 8.72 16.12
N LEU A 118 -11.34 9.94 16.10
CA LEU A 118 -10.32 10.32 17.07
C LEU A 118 -11.09 10.66 18.35
N TRP A 119 -10.98 9.79 19.35
CA TRP A 119 -11.48 10.05 20.70
C TRP A 119 -10.57 11.05 21.41
#